data_AF-A0A538J256-F1
#
_entry.id   AF-A0A538J256-F1
#
_cell.length_a   1.000
_cell.length_b   1.000
_cell.length_c   1.000
_cell.angle_alpha   90.00
_cell.angle_beta   90.00
_cell.angle_gamma   90.00
#
_symmetry.space_group_name_H-M   'P 1'
#
loop_
_entity.id
_entity.type
_entity.pdbx_description
1 polymer ?
#
loop_
_entity_poly.entity_id
_entity_poly.type
_entity_poly.pdbx_seq_one_letter_code
_entity_poly.pdbx_strand_id
1 'polypeptide(L)'
;MQRASRAGDKIVILPAPKKVAALDGGIRLKPGQRLVGGGPAVAGRTKRLKKLPALRNTSGANLDGDAIRLSRNATVRNVVVKTAYRGAIYGLDSVGVRIVGNDVSGENTSCTNGFLVQPFNVPTGIPGVMVPASPAVAPQNGWAGIMVDGHSAAGKLDIERNYVHDSSCADGIDVRAMGSSRLSATVNRNTVTHIKQGAAGGGAIGSVLGIGMQALDSAVLHVSQDRNRETYIGSPGADCEGQFANTAGSGVIYDTVNHNMFAHAIGGSSCNGFETIV
;
A
#
# COMPACT_ATOMS: atom_id res chain seq x y z
N MET A 1 4.15 -0.39 25.46
CA MET A 1 3.72 -1.68 24.86
C MET A 1 4.83 -2.33 24.03
N GLN A 2 5.36 -1.72 22.96
CA GLN A 2 6.47 -2.30 22.18
C GLN A 2 7.69 -2.75 23.00
N ARG A 3 8.14 -1.90 23.93
CA ARG A 3 9.29 -2.20 24.79
C ARG A 3 9.07 -3.41 25.71
N ALA A 4 7.82 -3.66 26.09
CA ALA A 4 7.47 -4.75 27.02
C ALA A 4 7.20 -6.09 26.31
N SER A 5 6.73 -6.08 25.06
CA SER A 5 6.45 -7.29 24.28
C SER A 5 7.73 -7.96 23.74
N ARG A 6 7.77 -9.28 23.67
CA ARG A 6 8.83 -10.12 23.08
C ARG A 6 8.46 -10.59 21.66
N ALA A 7 9.44 -11.07 20.90
CA ALA A 7 9.18 -11.70 19.60
C ALA A 7 8.18 -12.86 19.76
N GLY A 8 7.30 -13.07 18.77
CA GLY A 8 6.23 -14.07 18.84
C GLY A 8 4.99 -13.66 19.64
N ASP A 9 5.06 -12.62 20.48
CA ASP A 9 3.94 -12.21 21.32
C ASP A 9 2.72 -11.76 20.51
N LYS A 10 1.55 -11.95 21.12
CA LYS A 10 0.30 -11.35 20.67
C LYS A 10 0.07 -10.03 21.38
N ILE A 11 0.00 -8.98 20.59
CA ILE A 11 -0.36 -7.63 21.01
C ILE A 11 -1.83 -7.39 20.67
N VAL A 12 -2.63 -6.97 21.66
CA VAL A 12 -4.06 -6.70 21.47
C VAL A 12 -4.36 -5.22 21.62
N ILE A 13 -4.98 -4.61 20.61
CA ILE A 13 -5.54 -3.26 20.71
C ILE A 13 -6.98 -3.38 21.18
N LEU A 14 -7.26 -2.85 22.38
CA LEU A 14 -8.59 -2.92 22.97
C LEU A 14 -9.54 -1.92 22.28
N PRO A 15 -10.79 -2.30 21.98
CA PRO A 15 -11.76 -1.37 21.42
C PRO A 15 -12.10 -0.24 22.39
N ALA A 16 -11.85 1.00 21.96
CA ALA A 16 -12.23 2.20 22.70
C ALA A 16 -13.40 2.92 21.98
N PRO A 17 -14.27 3.65 22.70
CA PRO A 17 -15.27 4.51 22.08
C PRO A 17 -14.64 5.46 21.05
N LYS A 18 -15.34 5.73 19.94
CA LYS A 18 -14.81 6.57 18.84
C LYS A 18 -14.28 7.95 19.26
N LYS A 19 -14.82 8.51 20.34
CA LYS A 19 -14.43 9.80 20.94
C LYS A 19 -13.09 9.76 21.68
N VAL A 20 -12.64 8.58 22.09
CA VAL A 20 -11.33 8.39 22.70
C VAL A 20 -10.28 8.44 21.60
N ALA A 21 -9.22 9.20 21.84
CA ALA A 21 -8.10 9.27 20.92
C ALA A 21 -7.51 7.88 20.67
N ALA A 22 -7.20 7.58 19.42
CA ALA A 22 -6.48 6.36 19.07
C ALA A 22 -5.06 6.41 19.64
N LEU A 23 -4.45 5.25 19.88
CA LEU A 23 -3.03 5.16 20.19
C LEU A 23 -2.22 5.82 19.08
N ASP A 24 -1.37 6.79 19.42
CA ASP A 24 -0.60 7.60 18.46
C ASP A 24 0.91 7.33 18.58
N GLY A 25 1.62 7.47 17.46
CA GLY A 25 3.06 7.25 17.36
C GLY A 25 3.49 5.92 16.75
N GLY A 26 2.54 5.10 16.27
CA GLY A 26 2.83 3.87 15.54
C GLY A 26 3.38 2.68 16.36
N ILE A 27 3.44 1.52 15.74
CA ILE A 27 3.92 0.25 16.33
C ILE A 27 4.83 -0.49 15.34
N ARG A 28 6.09 -0.70 15.71
CA ARG A 28 7.02 -1.65 15.08
C ARG A 28 6.90 -3.02 15.74
N LEU A 29 6.60 -4.03 14.93
CA LEU A 29 6.51 -5.42 15.32
C LEU A 29 7.88 -6.08 15.33
N LYS A 30 8.02 -7.09 16.18
CA LYS A 30 9.15 -8.02 16.25
C LYS A 30 8.82 -9.28 15.45
N PRO A 31 9.82 -10.12 15.11
CA PRO A 31 9.57 -11.34 14.36
C PRO A 31 8.50 -12.22 15.01
N GLY A 32 7.59 -12.76 14.21
CA GLY A 32 6.52 -13.65 14.65
C GLY A 32 5.39 -13.00 15.45
N GLN A 33 5.47 -11.69 15.75
CA GLN A 33 4.44 -11.02 16.55
C GLN A 33 3.11 -10.89 15.82
N ARG A 34 2.03 -10.87 16.61
CA ARG A 34 0.66 -10.72 16.10
C ARG A 34 0.03 -9.48 16.69
N LEU A 35 -0.23 -8.46 15.88
CA LEU A 35 -1.04 -7.31 16.24
C LEU A 35 -2.50 -7.59 15.89
N VAL A 36 -3.36 -7.59 16.91
CA VAL A 36 -4.77 -7.96 16.76
C VAL A 36 -5.66 -6.90 17.37
N GLY A 37 -6.58 -6.33 16.59
CA GLY A 37 -7.65 -5.54 17.17
C GLY A 37 -8.70 -6.42 17.83
N GLY A 38 -9.07 -6.10 19.07
CA GLY A 38 -10.15 -6.78 19.78
C GLY A 38 -11.53 -6.41 19.22
N GLY A 39 -12.58 -7.05 19.73
CA GLY A 39 -13.96 -6.76 19.35
C GLY A 39 -14.37 -7.32 17.97
N PRO A 40 -15.47 -6.81 17.39
CA PRO A 40 -16.02 -7.32 16.12
C PRO A 40 -15.13 -6.98 14.92
N ALA A 41 -15.42 -7.62 13.79
CA ALA A 41 -14.75 -7.37 12.51
C ALA A 41 -14.86 -5.89 12.08
N VAL A 42 -13.73 -5.27 11.73
CA VAL A 42 -13.65 -3.82 11.46
C VAL A 42 -13.72 -3.44 9.99
N ALA A 43 -13.10 -4.21 9.08
CA ALA A 43 -12.99 -3.86 7.66
C ALA A 43 -14.35 -3.52 7.02
N GLY A 44 -14.50 -2.29 6.51
CA GLY A 44 -15.70 -1.79 5.86
C GLY A 44 -16.90 -1.59 6.81
N ARG A 45 -16.68 -1.74 8.12
CA ARG A 45 -17.74 -1.75 9.15
C ARG A 45 -17.56 -0.67 10.20
N THR A 46 -16.45 0.06 10.21
CA THR A 46 -16.09 1.04 11.25
C THR A 46 -17.17 2.09 11.50
N LYS A 47 -17.87 2.56 10.45
CA LYS A 47 -19.01 3.50 10.58
C LYS A 47 -20.12 2.96 11.50
N ARG A 48 -20.40 1.65 11.48
CA ARG A 48 -21.48 0.99 12.25
C ARG A 48 -21.08 0.61 13.69
N LEU A 49 -19.79 0.63 14.02
CA LEU A 49 -19.28 0.21 15.32
C LEU A 49 -19.24 1.39 16.31
N LYS A 50 -19.54 1.13 17.59
CA LYS A 50 -19.46 2.15 18.66
C LYS A 50 -18.05 2.28 19.27
N LYS A 51 -17.30 1.17 19.29
CA LYS A 51 -15.92 1.08 19.79
C LYS A 51 -15.03 0.49 18.70
N LEU A 52 -13.80 0.99 18.60
CA LEU A 52 -12.84 0.59 17.57
C LEU A 52 -11.47 0.25 18.20
N PRO A 53 -10.81 -0.83 17.78
CA PRO A 53 -9.42 -1.12 18.13
C PRO A 53 -8.48 -0.27 17.25
N ALA A 54 -8.44 1.02 17.53
CA ALA A 54 -7.82 2.01 16.64
C ALA A 54 -6.41 2.42 17.08
N LEU A 55 -5.54 2.60 16.10
CA LEU A 55 -4.25 3.29 16.22
C LEU A 55 -4.09 4.32 15.09
N ARG A 56 -3.05 5.14 15.20
CA ARG A 56 -2.60 6.10 14.19
C ARG A 56 -1.12 6.42 14.38
N ASN A 57 -0.53 7.10 13.40
CA ASN A 57 0.75 7.78 13.58
C ASN A 57 0.70 9.13 12.87
N THR A 58 0.51 10.21 13.61
CA THR A 58 0.28 11.54 13.03
C THR A 58 1.55 12.34 12.75
N SER A 59 2.73 11.78 13.04
CA SER A 59 4.02 12.48 12.91
C SER A 59 5.09 11.57 12.30
N GLY A 60 5.95 12.16 11.46
CA GLY A 60 7.14 11.49 10.93
C GLY A 60 8.23 11.15 11.97
N ALA A 61 8.10 11.64 13.21
CA ALA A 61 9.15 11.52 14.23
C ALA A 61 9.45 10.08 14.69
N ASN A 62 8.48 9.16 14.57
CA ASN A 62 8.68 7.75 14.87
C ASN A 62 8.27 6.88 13.68
N LEU A 63 9.10 5.89 13.37
CA LEU A 63 8.90 4.94 12.26
C LEU A 63 8.67 5.64 10.91
N ASP A 64 9.29 6.80 10.71
CA ASP A 64 9.13 7.64 9.50
C ASP A 64 7.66 8.03 9.24
N GLY A 65 6.80 7.93 10.25
CA GLY A 65 5.37 8.20 10.12
C GLY A 65 4.49 6.98 9.83
N ASP A 66 5.06 5.78 9.79
CA ASP A 66 4.24 4.59 9.56
C ASP A 66 3.46 4.19 10.81
N ALA A 67 2.18 3.84 10.65
CA ALA A 67 1.36 3.42 11.78
C ALA A 67 1.73 2.01 12.27
N ILE A 68 2.06 1.10 11.35
CA ILE A 68 2.52 -0.25 11.69
C ILE A 68 3.72 -0.61 10.83
N ARG A 69 4.86 -0.91 11.47
CA ARG A 69 6.04 -1.46 10.80
C ARG A 69 6.12 -2.97 11.03
N LEU A 70 6.06 -3.73 9.95
CA LEU A 70 6.10 -5.19 9.96
C LEU A 70 7.51 -5.72 10.26
N SER A 71 7.53 -6.99 10.62
CA SER A 71 8.74 -7.82 10.68
C SER A 71 8.42 -9.19 10.10
N ARG A 72 9.42 -10.04 9.94
CA ARG A 72 9.23 -11.41 9.41
C ARG A 72 8.21 -12.18 10.24
N ASN A 73 7.38 -12.96 9.58
CA ASN A 73 6.32 -13.79 10.18
C ASN A 73 5.29 -13.00 11.02
N ALA A 74 5.21 -11.68 10.85
CA ALA A 74 4.26 -10.86 11.59
C ALA A 74 2.83 -11.02 11.06
N THR A 75 1.84 -10.90 11.95
CA THR A 75 0.42 -10.84 11.57
C THR A 75 -0.18 -9.53 12.04
N VAL A 76 -0.89 -8.83 11.16
CA VAL A 76 -1.71 -7.66 11.49
C VAL A 76 -3.14 -7.98 11.10
N ARG A 77 -4.05 -8.01 12.07
CA ARG A 77 -5.45 -8.31 11.79
C ARG A 77 -6.45 -7.53 12.61
N ASN A 78 -7.60 -7.25 11.99
CA ASN A 78 -8.75 -6.63 12.63
C ASN A 78 -8.45 -5.29 13.33
N VAL A 79 -7.45 -4.53 12.86
CA VAL A 79 -7.14 -3.20 13.41
C VAL A 79 -7.75 -2.09 12.57
N VAL A 80 -8.01 -0.94 13.20
CA VAL A 80 -8.34 0.29 12.49
C VAL A 80 -7.12 1.21 12.52
N VAL A 81 -6.59 1.54 11.35
CA VAL A 81 -5.60 2.61 11.20
C VAL A 81 -6.34 3.85 10.71
N LYS A 82 -6.52 4.84 11.59
CA LYS A 82 -7.32 6.04 11.28
C LYS A 82 -6.60 7.04 10.37
N THR A 83 -5.27 7.10 10.50
CA THR A 83 -4.39 7.96 9.72
C THR A 83 -2.94 7.54 9.96
N ALA A 84 -2.09 7.79 8.98
CA ALA A 84 -0.65 7.63 9.06
C ALA A 84 0.02 8.81 8.36
N TYR A 85 1.11 9.31 8.94
CA TYR A 85 1.91 10.36 8.32
C TYR A 85 2.46 9.88 6.98
N ARG A 86 2.91 8.62 6.91
CA ARG A 86 3.40 7.94 5.68
C ARG A 86 2.60 6.67 5.36
N GLY A 87 3.12 5.46 5.61
CA GLY A 87 2.38 4.21 5.34
C GLY A 87 1.53 3.75 6.51
N ALA A 88 0.30 3.28 6.29
CA ALA A 88 -0.49 2.73 7.39
C ALA A 88 0.07 1.38 7.87
N ILE A 89 0.37 0.46 6.96
CA ILE A 89 1.07 -0.80 7.25
C ILE A 89 2.21 -0.96 6.26
N TYR A 90 3.46 -0.93 6.75
CA TYR A 90 4.65 -1.02 5.92
C TYR A 90 5.58 -2.15 6.36
N GLY A 91 6.16 -2.89 5.41
CA GLY A 91 7.23 -3.85 5.65
C GLY A 91 8.35 -3.77 4.62
N LEU A 92 9.60 -3.89 5.08
CA LEU A 92 10.78 -4.10 4.22
C LEU A 92 11.37 -5.48 4.56
N ASP A 93 11.63 -6.29 3.54
CA ASP A 93 12.11 -7.68 3.67
C ASP A 93 11.30 -8.51 4.68
N SER A 94 10.01 -8.19 4.79
CA SER A 94 9.07 -8.73 5.77
C SER A 94 8.28 -9.87 5.15
N VAL A 95 8.92 -11.04 5.03
CA VAL A 95 8.30 -12.27 4.51
C VAL A 95 7.62 -13.08 5.61
N GLY A 96 6.70 -13.96 5.21
CA GLY A 96 5.83 -14.74 6.09
C GLY A 96 4.71 -13.92 6.73
N VAL A 97 4.48 -12.69 6.25
CA VAL A 97 3.51 -11.77 6.86
C VAL A 97 2.08 -12.04 6.42
N ARG A 98 1.14 -11.72 7.32
CA ARG A 98 -0.30 -11.81 7.07
C ARG A 98 -0.97 -10.50 7.47
N ILE A 99 -1.61 -9.82 6.53
CA ILE A 99 -2.30 -8.54 6.73
C ILE A 99 -3.77 -8.75 6.39
N VAL A 100 -4.61 -8.95 7.41
CA VAL A 100 -5.95 -9.51 7.21
C VAL A 100 -7.06 -8.73 7.91
N GLY A 101 -8.09 -8.32 7.16
CA GLY A 101 -9.33 -7.80 7.76
C GLY A 101 -9.17 -6.45 8.46
N ASN A 102 -8.25 -5.61 8.02
CA ASN A 102 -8.00 -4.30 8.59
C ASN A 102 -8.83 -3.21 7.90
N ASP A 103 -9.11 -2.13 8.60
CA ASP A 103 -9.74 -0.91 8.08
C ASP A 103 -8.69 0.19 8.14
N VAL A 104 -8.23 0.66 6.97
CA VAL A 104 -7.12 1.59 6.81
C VAL A 104 -7.64 2.83 6.12
N SER A 105 -7.38 3.99 6.70
CA SER A 105 -7.78 5.26 6.10
C SER A 105 -6.83 6.40 6.39
N GLY A 106 -6.86 7.43 5.53
CA GLY A 106 -6.18 8.71 5.75
C GLY A 106 -4.67 8.57 5.94
N GLU A 107 -4.06 7.58 5.28
CA GLU A 107 -2.62 7.39 5.16
C GLU A 107 -1.94 8.49 4.31
N ASN A 108 -0.61 8.51 4.38
CA ASN A 108 0.30 9.38 3.67
C ASN A 108 -0.08 10.86 3.71
N THR A 109 -0.40 11.37 4.90
CA THR A 109 -0.71 12.81 5.07
C THR A 109 0.48 13.71 4.75
N SER A 110 1.71 13.18 4.75
CA SER A 110 2.91 13.88 4.27
C SER A 110 2.99 13.97 2.76
N CYS A 111 2.14 13.23 2.04
CA CYS A 111 2.16 13.12 0.57
C CYS A 111 3.56 12.70 0.07
N THR A 112 4.19 11.75 0.76
CA THR A 112 5.51 11.24 0.38
C THR A 112 5.40 10.34 -0.83
N ASN A 113 6.30 10.51 -1.80
CA ASN A 113 6.38 9.70 -3.01
C ASN A 113 6.75 8.26 -2.65
N GLY A 114 5.93 7.29 -3.05
CA GLY A 114 6.11 5.88 -2.73
C GLY A 114 6.59 5.08 -3.93
N PHE A 115 5.93 5.23 -5.07
CA PHE A 115 6.14 4.43 -6.28
C PHE A 115 6.70 5.33 -7.39
N LEU A 116 7.82 4.96 -7.98
CA LEU A 116 8.37 5.62 -9.18
C LEU A 116 8.16 4.69 -10.36
N VAL A 117 7.42 5.13 -11.37
CA VAL A 117 7.22 4.38 -12.61
C VAL A 117 8.51 4.44 -13.44
N GLN A 118 9.09 3.28 -13.73
CA GLN A 118 10.34 3.21 -14.50
C GLN A 118 10.48 1.89 -15.28
N PRO A 119 11.14 1.91 -16.45
CA PRO A 119 11.67 3.08 -17.13
C PRO A 119 10.54 3.96 -17.68
N PHE A 120 10.72 5.28 -17.64
CA PHE A 120 9.81 6.21 -18.31
C PHE A 120 10.66 7.05 -19.26
N ASN A 121 10.42 6.93 -20.57
CA ASN A 121 11.15 7.67 -21.58
C ASN A 121 10.24 8.74 -22.19
N VAL A 122 10.75 9.94 -22.39
CA VAL A 122 10.05 11.03 -23.06
C VAL A 122 10.50 11.16 -24.51
N PRO A 123 9.57 11.40 -25.46
CA PRO A 123 9.92 11.63 -26.84
C PRO A 123 10.75 12.90 -27.00
N THR A 124 11.73 12.86 -27.90
CA THR A 124 12.44 14.06 -28.35
C THR A 124 11.76 14.64 -29.59
N GLY A 125 12.24 15.80 -30.07
CA GLY A 125 11.83 16.34 -31.38
C GLY A 125 12.30 15.50 -32.58
N ILE A 126 13.09 14.45 -32.35
CA ILE A 126 13.58 13.56 -33.40
C ILE A 126 12.73 12.28 -33.39
N PRO A 127 12.05 11.93 -34.49
CA PRO A 127 11.26 10.71 -34.58
C PRO A 127 12.06 9.46 -34.21
N GLY A 128 11.51 8.63 -33.33
CA GLY A 128 12.13 7.38 -32.88
C GLY A 128 13.23 7.55 -31.82
N VAL A 129 13.58 8.78 -31.44
CA VAL A 129 14.55 9.03 -30.35
C VAL A 129 13.79 9.43 -29.09
N MET A 130 13.96 8.62 -28.06
CA MET A 130 13.40 8.83 -26.73
C MET A 130 14.55 8.99 -25.72
N VAL A 131 14.38 9.84 -24.71
CA VAL A 131 15.37 10.01 -23.63
C VAL A 131 14.75 9.63 -22.28
N PRO A 132 15.51 9.06 -21.35
CA PRO A 132 15.01 8.78 -20.01
C PRO A 132 14.48 10.03 -19.33
N ALA A 133 13.26 9.95 -18.81
CA ALA A 133 12.68 10.99 -17.99
C ALA A 133 13.48 11.10 -16.68
N SER A 134 13.75 12.33 -16.25
CA SER A 134 14.27 12.52 -14.91
C SER A 134 13.18 12.13 -13.89
N PRO A 135 13.55 11.80 -12.64
CA PRO A 135 12.55 11.58 -11.59
C PRO A 135 11.58 12.76 -11.41
N ALA A 136 11.98 13.99 -11.75
CA ALA A 136 11.09 15.15 -11.70
C ALA A 136 9.98 15.12 -12.76
N VAL A 137 10.14 14.31 -13.80
CA VAL A 137 9.25 14.22 -14.98
C VAL A 137 8.54 12.86 -15.05
N ALA A 138 9.21 11.79 -14.61
CA ALA A 138 8.61 10.47 -14.55
C ALA A 138 7.38 10.47 -13.61
N PRO A 139 6.27 9.82 -13.99
CA PRO A 139 5.13 9.67 -13.10
C PRO A 139 5.53 9.03 -11.78
N GLN A 140 5.08 9.62 -10.69
CA GLN A 140 5.21 9.08 -9.35
C GLN A 140 3.85 8.95 -8.70
N ASN A 141 3.78 8.02 -7.75
CA ASN A 141 2.61 7.77 -6.94
C ASN A 141 2.96 7.94 -5.47
N GLY A 142 1.93 8.09 -4.64
CA GLY A 142 2.10 8.25 -3.21
C GLY A 142 2.59 6.98 -2.52
N TRP A 143 3.00 7.10 -1.26
CA TRP A 143 3.14 5.94 -0.36
C TRP A 143 1.79 5.25 -0.21
N ALA A 144 1.77 3.92 -0.20
CA ALA A 144 0.51 3.19 -0.09
C ALA A 144 0.01 3.01 1.36
N GLY A 145 -1.29 2.81 1.50
CA GLY A 145 -1.92 2.40 2.76
C GLY A 145 -1.35 1.08 3.29
N ILE A 146 -1.20 0.09 2.41
CA ILE A 146 -0.51 -1.17 2.72
C ILE A 146 0.64 -1.34 1.72
N MET A 147 1.87 -1.39 2.19
CA MET A 147 3.04 -1.53 1.33
C MET A 147 4.00 -2.59 1.87
N VAL A 148 4.44 -3.52 1.01
CA VAL A 148 5.49 -4.48 1.35
C VAL A 148 6.57 -4.49 0.27
N ASP A 149 7.78 -4.12 0.69
CA ASP A 149 8.99 -4.13 -0.14
C ASP A 149 9.84 -5.37 0.15
N GLY A 150 10.40 -5.95 -0.91
CA GLY A 150 11.52 -6.87 -0.86
C GLY A 150 12.74 -6.23 -1.51
N HIS A 151 13.90 -6.41 -0.91
CA HIS A 151 15.19 -6.02 -1.47
C HIS A 151 16.15 -7.22 -1.57
N SER A 152 16.13 -8.08 -0.55
CA SER A 152 16.96 -9.28 -0.48
C SER A 152 16.21 -10.52 -0.03
N ALA A 153 14.98 -10.36 0.49
CA ALA A 153 14.22 -11.47 1.04
C ALA A 153 13.63 -12.38 -0.05
N ALA A 154 13.55 -13.67 0.29
CA ALA A 154 12.73 -14.63 -0.43
C ALA A 154 11.62 -15.15 0.50
N GLY A 155 10.38 -15.19 0.00
CA GLY A 155 9.26 -15.72 0.77
C GLY A 155 7.89 -15.19 0.39
N LYS A 156 6.90 -15.52 1.22
CA LYS A 156 5.48 -15.29 0.93
C LYS A 156 4.88 -14.15 1.73
N LEU A 157 3.86 -13.49 1.21
CA LEU A 157 3.03 -12.54 1.95
C LEU A 157 1.55 -12.68 1.56
N ASP A 158 0.67 -12.48 2.54
CA ASP A 158 -0.79 -12.65 2.41
C ASP A 158 -1.49 -11.34 2.82
N ILE A 159 -2.16 -10.70 1.88
CA ILE A 159 -2.91 -9.45 2.06
C ILE A 159 -4.37 -9.72 1.69
N GLU A 160 -5.22 -9.87 2.72
CA GLU A 160 -6.58 -10.39 2.54
C GLU A 160 -7.66 -9.58 3.24
N ARG A 161 -8.77 -9.32 2.54
CA ARG A 161 -10.00 -8.75 3.13
C ARG A 161 -9.79 -7.40 3.83
N ASN A 162 -8.80 -6.62 3.42
CA ASN A 162 -8.60 -5.27 3.96
C ASN A 162 -9.54 -4.28 3.25
N TYR A 163 -9.92 -3.24 3.97
CA TYR A 163 -10.67 -2.09 3.46
C TYR A 163 -9.77 -0.86 3.57
N VAL A 164 -9.22 -0.42 2.44
CA VAL A 164 -8.29 0.73 2.35
C VAL A 164 -9.03 1.88 1.68
N HIS A 165 -9.13 3.03 2.36
CA HIS A 165 -10.01 4.08 1.87
C HIS A 165 -9.73 5.51 2.36
N ASP A 166 -10.31 6.48 1.66
CA ASP A 166 -10.33 7.89 2.07
C ASP A 166 -8.93 8.49 2.29
N SER A 167 -8.03 8.26 1.33
CA SER A 167 -6.72 8.93 1.27
C SER A 167 -6.75 10.13 0.33
N SER A 168 -6.07 11.21 0.74
CA SER A 168 -5.89 12.40 -0.08
C SER A 168 -4.66 12.35 -0.99
N CYS A 169 -3.65 11.55 -0.67
CA CYS A 169 -2.39 11.46 -1.41
C CYS A 169 -1.68 10.13 -1.14
N ALA A 170 -2.20 9.01 -1.65
CA ALA A 170 -1.62 7.69 -1.43
C ALA A 170 -1.98 6.75 -2.58
N ASP A 171 -1.31 5.61 -2.62
CA ASP A 171 -1.80 4.41 -3.29
C ASP A 171 -2.56 3.51 -2.29
N GLY A 172 -3.31 2.53 -2.79
CA GLY A 172 -4.05 1.60 -1.95
C GLY A 172 -3.13 0.53 -1.34
N ILE A 173 -2.71 -0.42 -2.18
CA ILE A 173 -1.91 -1.58 -1.78
C ILE A 173 -0.76 -1.80 -2.75
N ASP A 174 0.48 -1.77 -2.25
CA ASP A 174 1.67 -2.01 -3.05
C ASP A 174 2.47 -3.23 -2.59
N VAL A 175 2.94 -4.03 -3.56
CA VAL A 175 3.95 -5.06 -3.34
C VAL A 175 5.09 -4.87 -4.33
N ARG A 176 6.30 -4.63 -3.81
CA ARG A 176 7.45 -4.29 -4.64
C ARG A 176 8.62 -5.21 -4.36
N ALA A 177 9.19 -5.78 -5.40
CA ALA A 177 10.39 -6.60 -5.35
C ALA A 177 11.52 -5.84 -6.04
N MET A 178 12.63 -5.64 -5.34
CA MET A 178 13.81 -4.92 -5.81
C MET A 178 15.06 -5.73 -5.48
N GLY A 179 16.22 -5.30 -5.98
CA GLY A 179 17.51 -5.96 -5.75
C GLY A 179 17.52 -7.39 -6.27
N SER A 180 17.62 -8.35 -5.35
CA SER A 180 17.63 -9.80 -5.64
C SER A 180 16.47 -10.55 -4.97
N SER A 181 15.46 -9.83 -4.48
CA SER A 181 14.34 -10.43 -3.76
C SER A 181 13.50 -11.38 -4.63
N ARG A 182 12.90 -12.38 -3.98
CA ARG A 182 12.02 -13.38 -4.63
C ARG A 182 10.74 -13.52 -3.82
N LEU A 183 9.72 -12.76 -4.17
CA LEU A 183 8.48 -12.68 -3.41
C LEU A 183 7.35 -13.47 -4.06
N SER A 184 6.47 -14.02 -3.23
CA SER A 184 5.18 -14.55 -3.66
C SER A 184 4.05 -13.93 -2.84
N ALA A 185 3.20 -13.14 -3.48
CA ALA A 185 2.12 -12.42 -2.84
C ALA A 185 0.75 -13.02 -3.19
N THR A 186 -0.12 -13.05 -2.20
CA THR A 186 -1.56 -13.24 -2.39
C THR A 186 -2.26 -11.96 -1.96
N VAL A 187 -2.98 -11.32 -2.89
CA VAL A 187 -3.68 -10.06 -2.67
C VAL A 187 -5.15 -10.30 -3.00
N ASN A 188 -5.94 -10.72 -2.01
CA ASN A 188 -7.28 -11.27 -2.26
C ASN A 188 -8.38 -10.56 -1.47
N ARG A 189 -9.52 -10.35 -2.13
CA ARG A 189 -10.76 -9.87 -1.51
C ARG A 189 -10.60 -8.54 -0.78
N ASN A 190 -9.61 -7.73 -1.17
CA ASN A 190 -9.44 -6.39 -0.63
C ASN A 190 -10.43 -5.44 -1.30
N THR A 191 -10.79 -4.37 -0.61
CA THR A 191 -11.51 -3.26 -1.20
C THR A 191 -10.68 -2.00 -1.02
N VAL A 192 -10.37 -1.35 -2.13
CA VAL A 192 -9.62 -0.09 -2.20
C VAL A 192 -10.56 0.96 -2.76
N THR A 193 -10.76 2.08 -2.06
CA THR A 193 -11.73 3.07 -2.51
C THR A 193 -11.51 4.48 -2.02
N HIS A 194 -11.86 5.49 -2.84
CA HIS A 194 -11.70 6.91 -2.48
C HIS A 194 -10.24 7.25 -2.16
N ILE A 195 -9.33 6.81 -3.04
CA ILE A 195 -7.90 7.06 -2.95
C ILE A 195 -7.51 8.08 -4.03
N LYS A 196 -6.66 9.05 -3.69
CA LYS A 196 -6.29 10.17 -4.56
C LYS A 196 -4.78 10.35 -4.63
N GLN A 197 -4.32 10.92 -5.73
CA GLN A 197 -2.92 11.19 -6.05
C GLN A 197 -2.32 12.41 -5.32
N GLY A 198 -3.07 13.14 -4.49
CA GLY A 198 -2.59 14.40 -3.90
C GLY A 198 -2.87 15.62 -4.75
N ALA A 199 -2.41 16.78 -4.27
CA ALA A 199 -2.56 18.04 -4.98
C ALA A 199 -1.60 18.10 -6.19
N ALA A 200 -2.16 18.27 -7.38
CA ALA A 200 -1.37 18.55 -8.57
C ALA A 200 -0.71 19.94 -8.43
N GLY A 201 0.58 20.01 -8.08
CA GLY A 201 1.25 21.32 -8.04
C GLY A 201 2.55 21.48 -7.25
N GLY A 202 3.45 20.50 -7.21
CA GLY A 202 4.77 20.77 -6.60
C GLY A 202 5.86 19.71 -6.74
N GLY A 203 5.52 18.48 -7.08
CA GLY A 203 6.51 17.44 -7.36
C GLY A 203 5.84 16.12 -7.68
N ALA A 204 5.96 15.71 -8.94
CA ALA A 204 5.86 14.36 -9.50
C ALA A 204 4.71 13.39 -9.12
N ILE A 205 3.85 13.64 -8.12
CA ILE A 205 2.69 12.77 -7.86
C ILE A 205 1.53 13.18 -8.76
N GLY A 206 1.28 12.35 -9.78
CA GLY A 206 0.24 12.56 -10.79
C GLY A 206 -0.56 11.30 -11.11
N SER A 207 0.01 10.12 -10.81
CA SER A 207 -0.67 8.83 -10.88
C SER A 207 -1.07 8.33 -9.48
N VAL A 208 -2.08 7.47 -9.44
CA VAL A 208 -2.56 6.80 -8.24
C VAL A 208 -3.02 5.39 -8.56
N LEU A 209 -2.54 4.44 -7.75
CA LEU A 209 -2.80 3.03 -7.92
C LEU A 209 -3.78 2.53 -6.86
N GLY A 210 -4.79 1.77 -7.28
CA GLY A 210 -5.55 0.93 -6.36
C GLY A 210 -4.66 -0.17 -5.77
N ILE A 211 -4.05 -0.96 -6.65
CA ILE A 211 -3.16 -2.08 -6.30
C ILE A 211 -1.93 -2.09 -7.23
N GLY A 212 -0.75 -1.79 -6.70
CA GLY A 212 0.51 -1.65 -7.45
C GLY A 212 1.51 -2.79 -7.23
N MET A 213 2.06 -3.33 -8.31
CA MET A 213 3.12 -4.35 -8.31
C MET A 213 4.37 -3.80 -8.98
N GLN A 214 5.54 -4.02 -8.39
CA GLN A 214 6.80 -3.64 -9.00
C GLN A 214 7.86 -4.75 -8.92
N ALA A 215 8.60 -4.99 -9.98
CA ALA A 215 9.82 -5.80 -9.94
C ALA A 215 10.98 -5.08 -10.64
N LEU A 216 12.03 -4.75 -9.89
CA LEU A 216 13.20 -4.04 -10.37
C LEU A 216 14.46 -4.94 -10.32
N ASP A 217 15.55 -4.46 -10.90
CA ASP A 217 16.87 -5.07 -10.84
C ASP A 217 16.88 -6.53 -11.34
N SER A 218 17.10 -7.50 -10.45
CA SER A 218 17.06 -8.95 -10.75
C SER A 218 15.96 -9.66 -9.96
N ALA A 219 15.02 -8.89 -9.40
CA ALA A 219 14.01 -9.40 -8.50
C ALA A 219 12.90 -10.16 -9.25
N VAL A 220 12.27 -11.09 -8.54
CA VAL A 220 11.14 -11.87 -9.06
C VAL A 220 9.96 -11.73 -8.12
N LEU A 221 8.80 -11.36 -8.67
CA LEU A 221 7.55 -11.20 -7.95
C LEU A 221 6.47 -12.08 -8.58
N HIS A 222 6.01 -13.09 -7.84
CA HIS A 222 4.82 -13.86 -8.19
C HIS A 222 3.62 -13.30 -7.42
N VAL A 223 2.53 -12.98 -8.09
CA VAL A 223 1.33 -12.43 -7.47
C VAL A 223 0.11 -13.21 -7.93
N SER A 224 -0.76 -13.55 -6.99
CA SER A 224 -2.14 -13.93 -7.28
C SER A 224 -3.07 -12.91 -6.68
N GLN A 225 -3.95 -12.37 -7.52
CA GLN A 225 -4.97 -11.41 -7.17
C GLN A 225 -6.35 -11.96 -7.49
N ASP A 226 -7.20 -12.12 -6.48
CA ASP A 226 -8.55 -12.64 -6.66
C ASP A 226 -9.61 -11.83 -5.90
N ARG A 227 -10.67 -11.46 -6.61
CA ARG A 227 -11.86 -10.77 -6.09
C ARG A 227 -11.56 -9.46 -5.35
N ASN A 228 -10.52 -8.74 -5.74
CA ASN A 228 -10.34 -7.36 -5.26
C ASN A 228 -11.38 -6.43 -5.90
N ARG A 229 -11.71 -5.37 -5.17
CA ARG A 229 -12.59 -4.31 -5.65
C ARG A 229 -11.88 -2.97 -5.50
N GLU A 230 -11.58 -2.34 -6.62
CA GLU A 230 -11.02 -0.99 -6.68
C GLU A 230 -12.10 -0.03 -7.22
N THR A 231 -12.42 1.04 -6.50
CA THR A 231 -13.47 1.96 -6.97
C THR A 231 -13.32 3.37 -6.44
N TYR A 232 -13.71 4.38 -7.22
CA TYR A 232 -13.51 5.78 -6.86
C TYR A 232 -12.02 6.07 -6.62
N ILE A 233 -11.19 5.64 -7.57
CA ILE A 233 -9.75 5.87 -7.58
C ILE A 233 -9.48 7.12 -8.41
N GLY A 234 -8.64 8.01 -7.89
CA GLY A 234 -8.27 9.26 -8.54
C GLY A 234 -9.11 10.47 -8.17
N SER A 235 -8.79 11.57 -8.84
CA SER A 235 -9.53 12.82 -8.86
C SER A 235 -9.46 13.43 -10.27
N PRO A 236 -10.27 14.45 -10.63
CA PRO A 236 -10.29 14.99 -11.99
C PRO A 236 -8.88 15.30 -12.52
N GLY A 237 -8.54 14.75 -13.68
CA GLY A 237 -7.22 14.91 -14.31
C GLY A 237 -6.12 13.98 -13.78
N ALA A 238 -6.39 13.11 -12.80
CA ALA A 238 -5.45 12.09 -12.35
C ALA A 238 -5.16 11.07 -13.46
N ASP A 239 -3.95 10.55 -13.46
CA ASP A 239 -3.66 9.23 -14.03
C ASP A 239 -4.03 8.20 -12.95
N CYS A 240 -4.88 7.23 -13.27
CA CYS A 240 -5.49 6.41 -12.21
C CYS A 240 -5.77 4.98 -12.63
N GLU A 241 -5.12 4.06 -11.93
CA GLU A 241 -5.06 2.67 -12.29
C GLU A 241 -5.74 1.85 -11.19
N GLY A 242 -6.63 0.92 -11.59
CA GLY A 242 -7.13 -0.09 -10.65
C GLY A 242 -5.98 -0.96 -10.17
N GLN A 243 -5.37 -1.65 -11.12
CA GLN A 243 -4.23 -2.52 -10.93
C GLN A 243 -3.08 -2.05 -11.81
N PHE A 244 -1.86 -2.16 -11.31
CA PHE A 244 -0.67 -1.71 -12.02
C PHE A 244 0.49 -2.68 -11.82
N ALA A 245 1.23 -2.96 -12.90
CA ALA A 245 2.45 -3.74 -12.83
C ALA A 245 3.58 -3.01 -13.56
N ASN A 246 4.71 -2.83 -12.88
CA ASN A 246 5.87 -2.17 -13.46
C ASN A 246 7.16 -2.98 -13.28
N THR A 247 7.86 -3.23 -14.40
CA THR A 247 9.18 -3.87 -14.40
C THR A 247 10.27 -2.94 -14.90
N ALA A 248 11.47 -3.10 -14.36
CA ALA A 248 12.68 -2.48 -14.91
C ALA A 248 13.91 -3.38 -14.73
N GLY A 249 14.95 -3.13 -15.52
CA GLY A 249 16.16 -3.95 -15.52
C GLY A 249 15.86 -5.37 -16.01
N SER A 250 16.21 -6.37 -15.20
CA SER A 250 15.86 -7.79 -15.41
C SER A 250 14.76 -8.28 -14.45
N GLY A 251 14.02 -7.38 -13.82
CA GLY A 251 12.95 -7.71 -12.90
C GLY A 251 11.80 -8.43 -13.61
N VAL A 252 11.19 -9.41 -12.94
CA VAL A 252 10.11 -10.22 -13.50
C VAL A 252 8.89 -10.23 -12.59
N ILE A 253 7.72 -9.91 -13.14
CA ILE A 253 6.43 -10.08 -12.48
C ILE A 253 5.66 -11.22 -13.16
N TYR A 254 5.18 -12.17 -12.37
CA TYR A 254 4.17 -13.15 -12.77
C TYR A 254 2.88 -12.81 -12.02
N ASP A 255 1.97 -12.07 -12.64
CA ASP A 255 0.70 -11.67 -12.03
C ASP A 255 -0.47 -12.49 -12.60
N THR A 256 -1.21 -13.14 -11.72
CA THR A 256 -2.47 -13.83 -12.05
C THR A 256 -3.63 -13.07 -11.44
N VAL A 257 -4.40 -12.39 -12.28
CA VAL A 257 -5.58 -11.62 -11.89
C VAL A 257 -6.85 -12.39 -12.22
N ASN A 258 -7.74 -12.54 -11.24
CA ASN A 258 -8.98 -13.31 -11.39
C ASN A 258 -10.16 -12.63 -10.67
N HIS A 259 -11.29 -12.44 -11.36
CA HIS A 259 -12.52 -11.86 -10.79
C HIS A 259 -12.35 -10.51 -10.07
N ASN A 260 -11.31 -9.73 -10.39
CA ASN A 260 -11.14 -8.38 -9.84
C ASN A 260 -12.11 -7.41 -10.54
N MET A 261 -12.51 -6.36 -9.82
CA MET A 261 -13.43 -5.36 -10.30
C MET A 261 -12.81 -3.98 -10.13
N PHE A 262 -12.67 -3.26 -11.24
CA PHE A 262 -12.41 -1.83 -11.25
C PHE A 262 -13.65 -1.08 -11.72
N ALA A 263 -14.06 -0.04 -10.99
CA ALA A 263 -15.23 0.76 -11.35
C ALA A 263 -15.12 2.20 -10.85
N HIS A 264 -15.83 3.13 -11.50
CA HIS A 264 -15.90 4.53 -11.06
C HIS A 264 -14.52 5.19 -10.93
N ALA A 265 -13.66 5.03 -11.94
CA ALA A 265 -12.43 5.81 -12.06
C ALA A 265 -12.77 7.31 -12.09
N ILE A 266 -11.91 8.13 -11.49
CA ILE A 266 -12.04 9.58 -11.48
C ILE A 266 -10.71 10.15 -11.96
N GLY A 267 -10.58 10.42 -13.26
CA GLY A 267 -9.37 11.04 -13.79
C GLY A 267 -9.41 11.25 -15.29
N GLY A 268 -8.23 11.35 -15.90
CA GLY A 268 -8.04 11.67 -17.31
C GLY A 268 -8.18 10.46 -18.24
N SER A 269 -7.79 10.65 -19.50
CA SER A 269 -7.87 9.61 -20.55
C SER A 269 -6.99 8.39 -20.29
N SER A 270 -6.01 8.50 -19.40
CA SER A 270 -5.08 7.43 -19.05
C SER A 270 -5.63 6.49 -17.95
N CYS A 271 -6.67 6.92 -17.22
CA CYS A 271 -7.27 6.08 -16.18
C CYS A 271 -7.84 4.77 -16.73
N ASN A 272 -7.42 3.65 -16.15
CA ASN A 272 -7.77 2.33 -16.64
C ASN A 272 -7.82 1.29 -15.50
N GLY A 273 -8.37 0.11 -15.79
CA GLY A 273 -8.52 -0.94 -14.79
C GLY A 273 -7.28 -1.78 -14.54
N PHE A 274 -6.38 -1.86 -15.53
CA PHE A 274 -5.15 -2.63 -15.46
C PHE A 274 -4.12 -2.05 -16.44
N GLU A 275 -2.98 -1.63 -15.93
CA GLU A 275 -1.88 -1.12 -16.73
C GLU A 275 -0.57 -1.85 -16.44
N THR A 276 0.24 -2.00 -17.48
CA THR A 276 1.58 -2.58 -17.39
C THR A 276 2.62 -1.69 -18.05
N ILE A 277 3.71 -1.42 -17.34
CA ILE A 277 4.87 -0.71 -17.87
C ILE A 277 6.08 -1.65 -17.77
N VAL A 278 6.66 -2.01 -18.92
CA VAL A 278 7.73 -3.02 -19.03
C VAL A 278 8.99 -2.51 -19.72
#